data_AF-A0A3N6M854-F1
#
_entry.id   AF-A0A3N6M854-F1
#
_cell.length_a   1.000
_cell.length_b   1.000
_cell.length_c   1.000
_cell.angle_alpha   90.00
_cell.angle_beta   90.00
_cell.angle_gamma   90.00
#
_symmetry.space_group_name_H-M   'P 1'
#
loop_
_entity.id
_entity.type
_entity.pdbx_description
1 polymer ?
#
loop_
_entity_poly.entity_id
_entity_poly.type
_entity_poly.pdbx_seq_one_letter_code
_entity_poly.pdbx_strand_id
1 'polypeptide(L)'
;SMLAKGHDYHSVDLSVILGLDEYLLRPSFRASEETLALAMQVAGRAGRKGEARVLLQTKNRAFFERYIENYDAFLKDELENRKDLYPPFKRLLRVLIEDKDQKSAQKLCEKFASQFRNIKQVELVGYGICG
;
A
#
# COMPACT_ATOMS: atom_id res chain seq x y z
N SER A 1 3.08 -6.74 8.08
CA SER A 1 3.80 -7.99 7.78
C SER A 1 2.90 -8.85 6.92
N MET A 2 3.37 -9.29 5.76
CA MET A 2 2.64 -10.23 4.90
C MET A 2 2.55 -11.56 5.66
N LEU A 3 1.38 -11.88 6.23
CA LEU A 3 1.21 -13.13 6.96
C LEU A 3 1.44 -14.30 6.01
N ALA A 4 2.40 -15.14 6.38
CA ALA A 4 2.65 -16.46 5.84
C ALA A 4 3.33 -16.54 4.47
N LYS A 5 4.61 -16.15 4.35
CA LYS A 5 5.53 -17.07 3.65
C LYS A 5 5.80 -18.23 4.62
N GLY A 6 5.25 -19.42 4.36
CA GLY A 6 5.76 -20.66 4.98
C GLY A 6 4.82 -21.53 5.83
N HIS A 7 3.57 -21.15 6.10
CA HIS A 7 2.59 -22.04 6.73
C HIS A 7 1.50 -22.43 5.73
N ASP A 8 1.72 -23.54 5.02
CA ASP A 8 0.71 -24.15 4.15
C ASP A 8 -0.25 -24.94 5.06
N TYR A 9 -1.36 -24.32 5.45
CA TYR A 9 -2.40 -25.02 6.19
C TYR A 9 -3.16 -25.92 5.21
N HIS A 10 -2.98 -27.23 5.36
CA HIS A 10 -3.62 -28.22 4.52
C HIS A 10 -5.11 -28.29 4.91
N SER A 11 -6.01 -28.20 3.92
CA SER A 11 -7.47 -28.37 4.08
C SER A 11 -8.19 -27.25 4.85
N VAL A 12 -8.09 -26.02 4.37
CA VAL A 12 -8.87 -24.89 4.92
C VAL A 12 -10.18 -24.75 4.14
N ASP A 13 -11.29 -25.21 4.74
CA ASP A 13 -12.63 -25.13 4.12
C ASP A 13 -13.27 -23.74 4.23
N LEU A 14 -12.85 -22.96 5.23
CA LEU A 14 -13.33 -21.60 5.49
C LEU A 14 -12.19 -20.69 5.94
N SER A 15 -11.99 -19.59 5.22
CA SER A 15 -11.13 -18.49 5.63
C SER A 15 -11.98 -17.25 5.90
N VAL A 16 -11.70 -16.56 7.00
CA VAL A 16 -12.36 -15.29 7.32
C VAL A 16 -11.30 -14.20 7.39
N ILE A 17 -11.46 -13.16 6.58
CA ILE A 17 -10.57 -12.01 6.55
C ILE A 17 -11.24 -10.85 7.27
N LEU A 18 -10.58 -10.39 8.34
CA LEU A 18 -11.03 -9.30 9.19
C LEU A 18 -10.04 -8.14 9.09
N GLY A 19 -10.53 -6.90 9.25
CA GLY A 19 -9.67 -5.71 9.37
C GLY A 19 -9.03 -5.19 8.08
N LEU A 20 -9.44 -5.68 6.90
CA LEU A 20 -8.88 -5.17 5.63
C LEU A 20 -9.20 -3.69 5.37
N ASP A 21 -10.25 -3.15 5.98
CA ASP A 21 -10.57 -1.72 5.86
C ASP A 21 -9.44 -0.83 6.41
N GLU A 22 -8.75 -1.25 7.47
CA GLU A 22 -7.62 -0.49 8.04
C GLU A 22 -6.40 -0.52 7.10
N TYR A 23 -6.23 -1.63 6.37
CA TYR A 23 -5.19 -1.75 5.35
C TYR A 23 -5.51 -0.85 4.14
N LEU A 24 -6.78 -0.83 3.73
CA LEU A 24 -7.27 -0.03 2.60
C LEU A 24 -7.12 1.48 2.87
N LEU A 25 -7.34 1.91 4.12
CA LEU A 25 -7.32 3.33 4.53
C LEU A 25 -5.95 3.81 5.01
N ARG A 26 -4.90 2.97 4.95
CA ARG A 26 -3.54 3.37 5.34
C ARG A 26 -3.05 4.52 4.44
N PRO A 27 -2.28 5.50 4.97
CA PRO A 27 -1.66 6.57 4.18
C PRO A 27 -0.48 6.07 3.31
N SER A 28 -0.77 5.15 2.39
CA SER A 28 0.14 4.66 1.37
C SER A 28 -0.59 4.69 0.04
N PHE A 29 0.04 5.23 -1.01
CA PHE A 29 -0.53 5.17 -2.35
C PHE A 29 -0.71 3.72 -2.87
N ARG A 30 -0.06 2.75 -2.22
CA ARG A 30 -0.20 1.32 -2.53
C ARG A 30 -1.26 0.62 -1.71
N ALA A 31 -1.94 1.31 -0.79
CA ALA A 31 -2.87 0.68 0.16
C ALA A 31 -3.95 -0.15 -0.54
N SER A 32 -4.59 0.40 -1.58
CA SER A 32 -5.60 -0.28 -2.38
C SER A 32 -5.07 -1.55 -3.06
N GLU A 33 -3.90 -1.44 -3.70
CA GLU A 33 -3.22 -2.56 -4.38
C GLU A 33 -2.82 -3.67 -3.39
N GLU A 34 -2.16 -3.30 -2.28
CA GLU A 34 -1.73 -4.24 -1.25
C GLU A 34 -2.92 -4.96 -0.59
N THR A 35 -4.01 -4.23 -0.34
CA THR A 35 -5.23 -4.78 0.27
C THR A 35 -5.92 -5.76 -0.67
N LEU A 36 -6.09 -5.40 -1.94
CA LEU A 36 -6.71 -6.27 -2.93
C LEU A 36 -5.86 -7.53 -3.17
N ALA A 37 -4.54 -7.37 -3.33
CA ALA A 37 -3.63 -8.49 -3.49
C ALA A 37 -3.64 -9.43 -2.29
N LEU A 38 -3.72 -8.91 -1.07
CA LEU A 38 -3.84 -9.71 0.14
C LEU A 38 -5.16 -10.51 0.16
N ALA A 39 -6.28 -9.87 -0.19
CA ALA A 39 -7.58 -10.55 -0.27
C ALA A 39 -7.55 -11.69 -1.30
N MET A 40 -7.04 -11.43 -2.51
CA MET A 40 -6.89 -12.43 -3.56
C MET A 40 -5.92 -13.56 -3.16
N GLN A 41 -4.83 -13.23 -2.46
CA GLN A 41 -3.87 -14.23 -2.00
C GLN A 41 -4.47 -15.17 -0.97
N VAL A 42 -5.24 -14.65 -0.01
CA VAL A 42 -5.95 -15.49 0.97
C VAL A 42 -6.97 -16.37 0.27
N ALA A 43 -7.72 -15.82 -0.69
CA ALA A 43 -8.67 -16.60 -1.46
C ALA A 43 -8.03 -17.73 -2.27
N GLY A 44 -6.93 -17.43 -2.97
CA GLY A 44 -6.19 -18.41 -3.76
C GLY A 44 -5.49 -19.49 -2.93
N ARG A 45 -5.21 -19.25 -1.64
CA ARG A 45 -4.65 -20.26 -0.72
C ARG A 45 -5.70 -21.21 -0.20
N ALA A 46 -6.89 -20.70 0.15
CA ALA A 46 -7.98 -21.51 0.65
C ALA A 46 -8.41 -22.58 -0.38
N GLY A 47 -8.52 -22.19 -1.65
CA GLY A 47 -9.01 -23.07 -2.72
C GLY A 47 -8.02 -24.08 -3.33
N ARG A 48 -6.80 -24.25 -2.78
CA ARG A 48 -5.76 -25.08 -3.44
C ARG A 48 -6.06 -26.59 -3.50
N LYS A 49 -6.96 -27.12 -2.67
CA LYS A 49 -7.27 -28.56 -2.59
C LYS A 49 -8.76 -28.90 -2.71
N GLY A 50 -9.63 -27.93 -3.02
CA GLY A 50 -11.08 -28.14 -3.10
C GLY A 50 -11.87 -26.82 -3.07
N GLU A 51 -13.20 -26.92 -2.96
CA GLU A 51 -14.05 -25.75 -2.71
C GLU A 51 -13.77 -25.21 -1.30
N ALA A 52 -13.30 -23.96 -1.25
CA ALA A 52 -13.10 -23.25 0.00
C ALA A 52 -13.89 -21.95 -0.01
N ARG A 53 -14.49 -21.61 1.14
CA ARG A 53 -15.23 -20.37 1.31
C ARG A 53 -14.34 -19.31 1.93
N VAL A 54 -14.41 -18.10 1.40
CA VAL A 54 -13.67 -16.94 1.92
C VAL A 54 -14.69 -15.87 2.28
N LEU A 55 -14.77 -15.53 3.55
CA LEU A 55 -15.62 -14.45 4.05
C LEU A 55 -14.77 -13.21 4.29
N LEU A 56 -15.15 -12.12 3.64
CA LEU A 56 -14.51 -10.82 3.81
C LEU A 56 -15.42 -9.90 4.62
N GLN A 57 -14.94 -9.45 5.79
CA GLN A 57 -15.59 -8.37 6.52
C GLN A 57 -15.03 -7.03 6.06
N THR A 58 -15.89 -6.19 5.47
CA THR A 58 -15.51 -4.86 5.00
C THR A 58 -16.68 -3.88 5.04
N LYS A 59 -16.39 -2.61 5.32
CA LYS A 59 -17.31 -1.47 5.11
C LYS A 59 -17.26 -0.95 3.66
N ASN A 60 -16.24 -1.30 2.90
CA ASN A 60 -15.98 -0.85 1.53
C ASN A 60 -16.42 -1.90 0.50
N ARG A 61 -17.63 -2.45 0.65
CA ARG A 61 -18.15 -3.55 -0.17
C ARG A 61 -18.04 -3.30 -1.67
N ALA A 62 -18.42 -2.10 -2.12
CA ALA A 62 -18.39 -1.72 -3.54
C ALA A 62 -16.98 -1.78 -4.16
N PHE A 63 -15.92 -1.49 -3.38
CA PHE A 63 -14.54 -1.61 -3.84
C PHE A 63 -14.19 -3.07 -4.14
N PHE A 64 -14.45 -3.96 -3.18
CA PHE A 64 -14.11 -5.37 -3.33
C PHE A 64 -14.96 -6.07 -4.39
N GLU A 65 -16.27 -5.82 -4.45
CA GLU A 65 -17.14 -6.40 -5.49
C GLU A 65 -16.72 -6.01 -6.90
N ARG A 66 -16.23 -4.77 -7.09
CA ARG A 66 -15.77 -4.31 -8.40
C ARG A 66 -14.46 -4.97 -8.85
N TYR A 67 -13.54 -5.22 -7.92
CA TYR A 67 -12.15 -5.52 -8.25
C TYR A 67 -11.68 -6.93 -7.90
N ILE A 68 -12.37 -7.66 -7.01
CA ILE A 68 -11.89 -8.97 -6.53
C ILE A 68 -11.88 -10.04 -7.64
N GLU A 69 -12.83 -9.98 -8.57
CA GLU A 69 -12.91 -10.86 -9.74
C GLU A 69 -12.36 -10.22 -11.03
N ASN A 70 -12.10 -8.91 -11.01
CA ASN A 70 -11.64 -8.15 -12.17
C ASN A 70 -10.43 -7.29 -11.82
N TYR A 71 -9.29 -7.96 -11.66
CA TYR A 71 -8.03 -7.31 -11.33
C TYR A 71 -7.54 -6.38 -12.45
N ASP A 72 -7.84 -6.68 -13.71
CA ASP A 72 -7.46 -5.82 -14.84
C ASP A 72 -8.18 -4.47 -14.81
N ALA A 73 -9.45 -4.45 -14.40
CA ALA A 73 -10.18 -3.21 -14.16
C ALA A 73 -9.56 -2.40 -13.03
N PHE A 74 -9.14 -3.05 -11.94
CA PHE A 74 -8.41 -2.39 -10.86
C PHE A 74 -7.12 -1.76 -11.38
N LEU A 75 -6.28 -2.52 -12.11
CA LEU A 75 -5.02 -2.00 -12.64
C LEU A 75 -5.23 -0.79 -13.54
N LYS A 76 -6.25 -0.81 -14.40
CA LYS A 76 -6.56 0.31 -15.28
C LYS A 76 -6.92 1.58 -14.50
N ASP A 77 -7.84 1.45 -13.54
CA ASP A 77 -8.30 2.58 -12.74
C ASP A 77 -7.17 3.11 -11.83
N GLU A 78 -6.39 2.22 -11.24
CA GLU A 78 -5.26 2.54 -10.38
C GLU A 78 -4.13 3.25 -11.15
N LEU A 79 -3.82 2.80 -12.37
CA LEU A 79 -2.81 3.46 -13.20
C LEU A 79 -3.24 4.87 -13.62
N GLU A 80 -4.51 5.09 -13.94
CA GLU A 80 -5.00 6.44 -14.25
C GLU A 80 -4.89 7.35 -13.02
N ASN A 81 -5.25 6.85 -11.83
CA ASN A 81 -5.11 7.60 -10.57
C ASN A 81 -3.65 7.94 -10.22
N ARG A 82 -2.69 7.10 -10.63
CA ARG A 82 -1.25 7.28 -10.33
C ARG A 82 -0.51 8.16 -11.34
N LYS A 83 -1.09 8.40 -12.51
CA LYS A 83 -0.45 9.01 -13.69
C LYS A 83 0.34 10.28 -13.40
N ASP A 84 -0.21 11.18 -12.58
CA ASP A 84 0.41 12.49 -12.34
C ASP A 84 1.23 12.56 -11.05
N LEU A 85 1.02 11.62 -10.11
CA LEU A 85 1.50 11.76 -8.73
C LEU A 85 2.42 10.63 -8.26
N TYR A 86 2.29 9.42 -8.80
CA TYR A 86 2.86 8.22 -8.18
C TYR A 86 3.56 7.30 -9.19
N PRO A 87 4.42 6.36 -8.71
CA PRO A 87 4.97 5.31 -9.54
C PRO A 87 3.87 4.47 -10.22
N PRO A 88 4.06 3.97 -11.45
CA PRO A 88 5.32 3.92 -12.19
C PRO A 88 5.66 5.19 -12.99
N PHE A 89 4.75 6.17 -13.07
CA PHE A 89 4.91 7.35 -13.91
C PHE A 89 5.85 8.41 -13.30
N LYS A 90 5.92 8.45 -11.97
CA LYS A 90 6.84 9.30 -11.21
C LYS A 90 7.80 8.45 -10.38
N ARG A 91 9.02 8.97 -10.15
CA ARG A 91 9.99 8.38 -9.22
C ARG A 91 9.91 9.12 -7.90
N LEU A 92 9.67 8.39 -6.82
CA LEU A 92 9.66 8.95 -5.46
C LEU A 92 10.97 8.63 -4.75
N LEU A 93 11.48 9.62 -4.02
CA LEU A 93 12.63 9.46 -3.14
C LEU A 93 12.24 9.97 -1.75
N ARG A 94 12.45 9.14 -0.73
CA ARG A 94 12.31 9.53 0.68
C ARG A 94 13.69 9.60 1.30
N VAL A 95 14.03 10.74 1.87
CA VAL A 95 15.27 10.95 2.62
C VAL A 95 14.94 11.01 4.11
N LEU A 96 15.57 10.13 4.89
CA LEU A 96 15.46 10.10 6.34
C LEU A 96 16.69 10.75 6.95
N ILE A 97 16.47 11.68 7.88
CA ILE A 97 17.53 12.37 8.61
C ILE A 97 17.28 12.11 10.09
N GLU A 98 18.25 11.48 10.74
CA GLU A 98 18.17 11.07 12.14
C GLU A 98 19.36 11.67 12.91
N ASP A 99 19.08 12.25 14.08
CA ASP A 99 20.07 12.79 14.99
C ASP A 99 19.60 12.55 16.44
N LYS A 100 20.53 12.52 17.39
CA LYS A 100 20.22 12.44 18.83
C LYS A 100 19.55 13.73 19.32
N ASP A 101 19.86 14.88 18.70
CA ASP A 101 19.20 16.15 18.97
C ASP A 101 18.21 16.51 17.87
N GLN A 102 16.93 16.59 18.23
CA GLN A 102 15.84 16.92 17.31
C GLN A 102 16.06 18.25 16.59
N LYS A 103 16.61 19.27 17.28
CA LYS A 103 16.85 20.58 16.67
C LYS A 103 17.92 20.51 15.60
N SER A 104 18.97 19.71 15.82
CA SER A 104 20.04 19.48 14.85
C SER A 104 19.53 18.76 13.60
N ALA A 105 18.73 17.68 13.77
CA ALA A 105 18.08 17.00 12.66
C ALA A 105 17.18 17.94 11.84
N GLN A 106 16.35 18.75 12.52
CA GLN A 106 15.45 19.69 11.86
C GLN A 106 16.22 20.74 11.02
N LYS A 107 17.27 21.34 11.58
CA LYS A 107 18.11 22.30 10.86
C LYS A 107 18.75 21.69 9.62
N LEU A 108 19.24 20.45 9.72
CA LEU A 108 19.81 19.74 8.59
C LEU A 108 18.75 19.45 7.51
N CYS A 109 17.54 19.06 7.92
CA CYS A 109 16.41 18.83 7.03
C CYS A 109 16.00 20.10 6.27
N GLU A 110 15.86 21.22 6.96
CA GLU A 110 15.54 22.52 6.34
C GLU A 110 16.63 22.97 5.35
N LYS A 111 17.90 22.81 5.74
CA LYS A 111 19.03 23.13 4.86
C LYS A 111 19.02 22.24 3.62
N PHE A 112 18.85 20.93 3.78
CA PHE A 112 18.79 19.98 2.68
C PHE A 112 17.62 20.32 1.74
N ALA A 113 16.42 20.49 2.27
CA ALA A 113 15.22 20.86 1.50
C ALA A 113 15.41 22.15 0.68
N SER A 114 16.10 23.15 1.24
CA SER A 114 16.39 24.41 0.54
C SER A 114 17.22 24.23 -0.74
N GLN A 115 18.13 23.24 -0.76
CA GLN A 115 19.00 22.97 -1.91
C GLN A 115 18.23 22.36 -3.10
N PHE A 116 17.16 21.62 -2.84
CA PHE A 116 16.35 20.98 -3.89
C PHE A 116 15.32 21.92 -4.52
N ARG A 117 14.96 23.03 -3.86
CA ARG A 117 13.96 23.99 -4.39
C ARG A 117 14.33 24.56 -5.76
N ASN A 118 15.63 24.64 -6.06
CA ASN A 118 16.12 25.23 -7.32
C ASN A 118 16.37 24.19 -8.43
N ILE A 119 16.13 22.90 -8.17
CA ILE A 119 16.35 21.83 -9.15
C ILE A 119 15.04 21.61 -9.91
N LYS A 120 14.96 22.12 -11.14
CA LYS A 120 13.74 22.05 -11.99
C LYS A 120 13.18 20.64 -12.23
N GLN A 121 13.99 19.60 -12.08
CA GLN A 121 13.62 18.20 -12.31
C GLN A 121 13.13 17.49 -11.04
N VAL A 122 13.23 18.14 -9.87
CA VAL A 122 12.87 17.56 -8.58
C VAL A 122 11.73 18.37 -7.98
N GLU A 123 10.63 17.70 -7.70
CA GLU A 123 9.50 18.28 -6.98
C GLU A 123 9.60 17.91 -5.50
N LEU A 124 9.61 18.93 -4.63
CA LEU A 124 9.61 18.73 -3.19
C LEU A 124 8.16 18.64 -2.68
N VAL A 125 7.68 17.42 -2.46
CA VAL A 125 6.30 17.16 -2.00
C VAL A 125 6.08 17.60 -0.54
N GLY A 126 7.12 17.49 0.31
CA GLY A 126 7.07 17.91 1.71
C GLY A 126 8.32 17.51 2.49
N TYR A 127 8.52 18.14 3.66
CA TYR A 127 9.57 17.81 4.62
C TYR A 127 9.13 18.23 6.03
N GLY A 128 9.63 17.53 7.05
CA GLY A 128 9.25 17.79 8.44
C GLY A 128 9.64 16.66 9.38
N ILE A 129 9.25 16.81 10.64
CA ILE A 129 9.44 15.80 11.68
C ILE A 129 8.58 14.57 11.32
N CYS A 130 9.19 13.39 11.33
CA CYS A 130 8.43 12.14 11.23
C CYS A 130 7.73 11.89 12.57
N GLY A 131 6.41 11.73 12.55
CA GLY A 131 5.63 11.22 13.68
C GLY A 131 5.59 9.70 13.73
#